data_AF-A0A227J4E0-F1
#
_entry.id   AF-A0A227J4E0-F1
#
_cell.length_a   1.000
_cell.length_b   1.000
_cell.length_c   1.000
_cell.angle_alpha   90.00
_cell.angle_beta   90.00
_cell.angle_gamma   90.00
#
_symmetry.space_group_name_H-M   'P 1'
#
loop_
_entity.id
_entity.type
_entity.pdbx_description
1 polymer ?
#
loop_
_entity_poly.entity_id
_entity_poly.type
_entity_poly.pdbx_seq_one_letter_code
_entity_poly.pdbx_strand_id
1 'polypeptide(L)' 'MKAIIPNWSAPKNVKAFASTRVGGFSTGSYQGLNLGAHVGDDASI' A
#
# COMPACT_ATOMS: atom_id res chain seq x y z
N MET A 1 2.42 -7.55 6.03
CA MET A 1 2.40 -6.49 5.01
C MET A 1 3.40 -6.85 3.92
N LYS A 2 2.96 -6.95 2.66
CA LYS A 2 3.87 -7.26 1.53
C LYS A 2 4.19 -5.94 0.83
N ALA A 3 5.45 -5.52 0.89
CA ALA A 3 5.94 -4.30 0.24
C ALA A 3 6.93 -4.66 -0.87
N ILE A 4 6.96 -3.83 -1.93
CA ILE A 4 7.97 -3.92 -2.99
C ILE A 4 9.10 -2.95 -2.65
N ILE A 5 10.33 -3.43 -2.68
CA ILE A 5 11.52 -2.59 -2.46
C ILE A 5 12.11 -2.25 -3.84
N PRO A 6 12.23 -0.95 -4.20
CA PRO A 6 12.80 -0.54 -5.48
C PRO A 6 14.24 -1.04 -5.65
N ASN A 7 14.51 -1.71 -6.77
CA ASN A 7 15.85 -2.17 -7.12
C ASN A 7 16.62 -1.08 -7.87
N TRP A 8 17.28 -0.21 -7.12
CA TRP A 8 18.11 0.87 -7.65
C TRP A 8 19.27 1.20 -6.69
N SER A 9 20.26 1.95 -7.16
CA SER A 9 21.42 2.38 -6.37
C SER A 9 21.08 3.54 -5.43
N ALA A 10 20.23 3.30 -4.44
CA ALA A 10 19.87 4.30 -3.43
C ALA A 10 21.06 4.65 -2.51
N PRO A 11 21.21 5.91 -2.08
CA PRO A 11 22.11 6.25 -0.97
C PRO A 11 21.72 5.50 0.31
N LYS A 12 22.71 5.18 1.17
CA LYS A 12 22.50 4.36 2.39
C LYS A 12 21.42 4.90 3.34
N ASN A 13 21.26 6.22 3.37
CA ASN A 13 20.31 6.96 4.21
C ASN A 13 18.93 7.15 3.57
N VAL A 14 18.71 6.71 2.33
CA VAL A 14 17.41 6.77 1.66
C VAL A 14 16.72 5.41 1.82
N LYS A 15 15.46 5.44 2.29
CA LYS A 15 14.57 4.28 2.35
C LYS A 15 13.36 4.54 1.49
N ALA A 16 12.97 3.56 0.69
CA ALA A 16 11.80 3.63 -0.18
C ALA A 16 11.14 2.26 -0.26
N PHE A 17 9.81 2.27 -0.45
CA PHE A 17 9.01 1.08 -0.74
C PHE A 17 7.79 1.49 -1.55
N ALA A 18 7.18 0.53 -2.23
CA ALA A 18 5.83 0.65 -2.77
C ALA A 18 4.91 -0.32 -2.03
N SER A 19 3.72 0.14 -1.67
CA SER A 19 2.68 -0.74 -1.13
C SER A 19 2.23 -1.73 -2.19
N THR A 20 1.59 -2.81 -1.75
CA THR A 20 0.82 -3.70 -2.62
C THR A 20 -0.62 -3.72 -2.11
N ARG A 21 -1.54 -4.26 -2.92
CA ARG A 21 -2.91 -4.50 -2.44
C ARG A 21 -3.01 -5.53 -1.31
N VAL A 22 -1.95 -6.29 -0.99
CA VAL A 22 -2.02 -7.42 -0.05
C VAL A 22 -1.86 -6.98 1.41
N GLY A 23 -2.71 -7.52 2.29
CA GLY A 23 -2.89 -7.03 3.66
C GLY A 23 -3.90 -5.88 3.68
N GLY A 24 -4.37 -5.42 4.84
CA GLY A 24 -5.42 -4.39 4.94
C GLY A 24 -6.81 -4.96 5.24
N PHE A 25 -7.78 -4.07 5.45
CA PHE A 25 -9.13 -4.40 5.93
C PHE A 25 -10.23 -4.22 4.89
N SER A 26 -9.96 -3.44 3.82
CA SER A 26 -10.94 -3.19 2.77
C SER A 26 -11.41 -4.50 2.13
N THR A 27 -12.64 -4.50 1.63
CA THR A 27 -13.30 -5.69 1.04
C THR A 27 -13.83 -5.39 -0.37
N GLY A 28 -14.43 -6.38 -1.04
CA GLY A 28 -15.02 -6.22 -2.36
C GLY A 28 -14.03 -5.72 -3.42
N SER A 29 -14.43 -4.71 -4.21
CA SER A 29 -13.58 -4.11 -5.25
C SER A 29 -12.28 -3.48 -4.71
N TYR A 30 -12.28 -3.07 -3.44
CA TYR A 30 -11.13 -2.46 -2.76
C TYR A 30 -10.34 -3.47 -1.92
N GLN A 31 -10.64 -4.77 -2.03
CA GLN A 31 -10.11 -5.80 -1.14
C GLN A 31 -8.59 -5.68 -0.91
N GLY A 32 -8.24 -5.56 0.37
CA GLY A 32 -6.87 -5.47 0.87
C GLY A 32 -6.48 -4.07 1.34
N LEU A 33 -5.31 -3.57 0.90
CA LEU A 33 -4.70 -2.34 1.40
C LEU A 33 -5.02 -1.19 0.46
N ASN A 34 -6.27 -0.74 0.48
CA ASN A 34 -6.64 0.50 -0.18
C ASN A 34 -6.16 1.70 0.67
N LEU A 35 -5.44 2.63 0.04
CA LEU A 35 -4.96 3.87 0.67
C LEU A 35 -5.73 5.10 0.17
N GLY A 36 -6.65 4.92 -0.79
CA GLY A 36 -7.43 5.99 -1.37
C GLY A 36 -8.63 6.35 -0.50
N ALA A 37 -8.65 7.57 0.03
CA ALA A 37 -9.77 8.09 0.86
C ALA A 37 -10.92 8.72 0.05
N HIS A 38 -10.83 8.76 -1.28
CA HIS A 38 -11.74 9.49 -2.17
C HIS A 38 -12.30 8.61 -3.30
N VAL A 39 -12.19 7.28 -3.16
CA VAL A 39 -12.61 6.32 -4.20
C VAL A 39 -13.95 5.66 -3.87
N GLY A 40 -14.59 6.00 -2.75
CA GLY A 40 -15.85 5.40 -2.31
C GLY A 40 -15.69 4.05 -1.62
N ASP A 41 -14.51 3.78 -1.04
CA ASP A 41 -14.32 2.65 -0.11
C ASP A 41 -14.85 3.00 1.28
N ASP A 42 -14.99 1.99 2.13
CA ASP A 42 -15.38 2.16 3.52
C ASP A 42 -14.30 2.94 4.29
N ALA A 43 -14.71 4.04 4.93
CA ALA A 43 -13.83 4.87 5.74
C ALA A 43 -13.79 4.44 7.22
N SER A 44 -14.62 3.47 7.62
CA SER A 44 -14.59 2.88 8.95
C SER A 44 -13.46 1.85 9.05
N ILE A 45 -12.74 1.87 10.18
CA ILE A 45 -11.66 0.95 10.53
C ILE A 45 -12.10 0.15 11.75
#